data_AF-A0A0J6CPQ7-F1
#
_entry.id   AF-A0A0J6CPQ7-F1
#
_cell.length_a   1.000
_cell.length_b   1.000
_cell.length_c   1.000
_cell.angle_alpha   90.00
_cell.angle_beta   90.00
_cell.angle_gamma   90.00
#
_symmetry.space_group_name_H-M   'P 1'
#
loop_
_entity.id
_entity.type
_entity.pdbx_description
1 polymer ?
#
loop_
_entity_poly.entity_id
_entity_poly.type
_entity_poly.pdbx_seq_one_letter_code
_entity_poly.pdbx_strand_id
1 'polypeptide(L)'
;MNTEEQTTESDYGKERSWGYQELAILYFPHVKPESASRQLARWIGVSQELLSQLAANGWKPGRKLLTPKQAACIFRHLGPPGC
;
A
#
# COMPACT_ATOMS: atom_id res chain seq x y z
N MET A 1 -10.93 -26.00 8.67
CA MET A 1 -10.76 -24.82 7.79
C MET A 1 -11.41 -23.64 8.47
N ASN A 2 -10.77 -23.13 9.52
CA ASN A 2 -11.03 -21.85 10.18
C ASN A 2 -9.61 -21.30 10.39
N THR A 3 -9.30 -20.06 10.04
CA THR A 3 -9.57 -18.94 10.93
C THR A 3 -9.80 -17.69 10.09
N GLU A 4 -11.05 -17.23 10.12
CA GLU A 4 -11.43 -15.85 9.91
C GLU A 4 -10.64 -14.93 10.86
N GLU A 5 -10.47 -13.67 10.45
CA GLU A 5 -10.06 -12.56 11.32
C GLU A 5 -8.60 -12.55 11.82
N GLN A 6 -7.73 -11.95 11.00
CA GLN A 6 -6.66 -11.12 11.57
C GLN A 6 -7.08 -9.65 11.56
N THR A 7 -8.06 -9.34 12.41
CA THR A 7 -8.30 -7.99 12.92
C THR A 7 -7.04 -7.54 13.66
N THR A 8 -6.26 -6.66 13.03
CA THR A 8 -5.30 -5.80 13.74
C THR A 8 -5.73 -4.37 13.46
N GLU A 9 -6.69 -3.94 14.27
CA GLU A 9 -6.85 -2.61 14.87
C GLU A 9 -5.74 -1.59 14.56
N SER A 10 -5.75 -1.05 13.35
CA SER A 10 -5.04 0.19 13.05
C SER A 10 -5.75 0.86 11.89
N ASP A 11 -6.37 1.99 12.18
CA ASP A 11 -7.26 2.77 11.32
C ASP A 11 -6.52 3.42 10.11
N TYR A 12 -5.39 2.89 9.70
CA TYR A 12 -4.59 3.47 8.62
C TYR A 12 -5.19 3.09 7.27
N GLY A 13 -5.96 4.03 6.70
CA GLY A 13 -6.46 3.94 5.33
C GLY A 13 -7.84 3.29 5.17
N LYS A 14 -8.65 3.21 6.23
CA LYS A 14 -9.98 2.57 6.17
C LYS A 14 -11.03 3.41 5.43
N GLU A 15 -10.90 4.73 5.45
CA GLU A 15 -11.94 5.65 4.94
C GLU A 15 -11.49 6.55 3.77
N ARG A 16 -10.18 6.66 3.53
CA ARG A 16 -9.63 7.56 2.50
C ARG A 16 -9.02 6.78 1.33
N SER A 17 -9.42 7.15 0.12
CA SER A 17 -8.72 6.75 -1.10
C SER A 17 -7.42 7.53 -1.20
N TRP A 18 -6.30 6.85 -1.46
CA TRP A 18 -4.99 7.49 -1.55
C TRP A 18 -4.51 7.53 -2.99
N GLY A 19 -3.85 8.61 -3.39
CA GLY A 19 -3.06 8.61 -4.61
C GLY A 19 -1.87 7.67 -4.43
N TYR A 20 -1.61 6.79 -5.39
CA TYR A 20 -0.44 5.89 -5.37
C TYR A 20 0.86 6.67 -5.18
N GLN A 21 0.99 7.79 -5.91
CA GLN A 21 2.12 8.69 -5.81
C GLN A 21 2.12 9.49 -4.50
N GLU A 22 0.97 9.94 -4.04
CA GLU A 22 0.84 10.67 -2.76
C GLU A 22 1.29 9.80 -1.59
N LEU A 23 0.81 8.56 -1.56
CA LEU A 23 1.23 7.56 -0.58
C LEU A 23 2.74 7.27 -0.70
N ALA A 24 3.27 7.13 -1.92
CA ALA A 24 4.70 6.92 -2.11
C ALA A 24 5.54 8.10 -1.57
N ILE A 25 5.11 9.34 -1.77
CA ILE A 25 5.80 10.52 -1.24
C ILE A 25 5.75 10.55 0.29
N LEU A 26 4.65 10.10 0.90
CA LEU A 26 4.54 10.00 2.36
C LEU A 26 5.55 9.03 2.97
N TYR A 27 5.82 7.90 2.30
CA TYR A 27 6.88 6.97 2.73
C TYR A 27 8.28 7.45 2.38
N PHE A 28 8.43 8.16 1.26
CA PHE A 28 9.71 8.60 0.74
C PHE A 28 9.75 10.12 0.55
N PRO A 29 9.71 10.93 1.65
CA PRO A 29 9.62 12.39 1.55
C PRO A 29 10.85 13.03 0.92
N HIS A 30 12.01 12.36 0.98
CA HIS A 30 13.27 12.82 0.38
C HIS A 30 13.42 12.44 -1.10
N VAL A 31 12.48 11.69 -1.65
CA VAL A 31 12.55 11.17 -3.02
C VAL A 31 11.59 11.95 -3.91
N LYS A 32 12.01 12.23 -5.15
CA LYS A 32 11.15 12.88 -6.15
C LYS A 32 9.87 12.05 -6.37
N PRO A 33 8.71 12.67 -6.61
CA PRO A 33 7.42 11.98 -6.81
C PRO A 33 7.46 10.80 -7.79
N GLU A 34 8.10 10.98 -8.93
CA GLU A 34 8.25 9.94 -9.96
C GLU A 34 9.16 8.78 -9.51
N SER A 35 10.15 9.08 -8.69
CA SER A 35 11.09 8.09 -8.18
C SER A 35 10.51 7.36 -6.96
N ALA A 36 9.74 8.06 -6.12
CA ALA A 36 9.04 7.49 -4.97
C ALA A 36 8.00 6.46 -5.44
N SER A 37 7.20 6.79 -6.45
CA SER A 37 6.25 5.85 -7.04
C SER A 37 6.93 4.61 -7.65
N ARG A 38 8.09 4.78 -8.30
CA ARG A 38 8.90 3.65 -8.82
C ARG A 38 9.50 2.81 -7.70
N GLN A 39 9.96 3.43 -6.61
CA GLN A 39 10.44 2.72 -5.42
C GLN A 39 9.33 1.89 -4.79
N LEU A 40 8.15 2.48 -4.58
CA LEU A 40 6.99 1.77 -4.06
C LEU A 40 6.60 0.60 -4.96
N ALA A 41 6.63 0.78 -6.29
CA ALA A 41 6.31 -0.28 -7.25
C ALA A 41 7.32 -1.43 -7.21
N ARG A 42 8.62 -1.10 -7.12
CA ARG A 42 9.67 -2.09 -6.93
C ARG A 42 9.47 -2.84 -5.61
N TRP A 43 9.16 -2.14 -4.53
CA TRP A 43 8.93 -2.74 -3.22
C TRP A 43 7.78 -3.74 -3.25
N ILE A 44 6.65 -3.36 -3.84
CA ILE A 44 5.51 -4.26 -4.05
C ILE A 44 5.93 -5.47 -4.90
N GLY A 45 6.76 -5.28 -5.93
CA GLY A 45 7.26 -6.38 -6.76
C GLY A 45 8.24 -7.31 -6.06
N VAL A 46 9.01 -6.81 -5.09
CA VAL A 46 9.92 -7.60 -4.26
C VAL A 46 9.13 -8.41 -3.22
N SER A 47 8.10 -7.81 -2.64
CA SER A 47 7.22 -8.46 -1.66
C SER A 47 6.09 -9.24 -2.35
N GLN A 48 6.32 -10.52 -2.68
CA GLN A 48 5.30 -11.38 -3.29
C GLN A 48 4.02 -11.49 -2.45
N GLU A 49 4.13 -11.47 -1.12
CA GLU A 49 2.99 -11.48 -0.21
C GLU A 49 2.12 -10.24 -0.39
N LEU A 50 2.74 -9.04 -0.39
CA LEU A 50 2.04 -7.78 -0.60
C LEU A 50 1.41 -7.71 -1.98
N LEU A 51 2.13 -8.16 -3.02
CA LEU A 51 1.61 -8.24 -4.38
C LEU A 51 0.37 -9.15 -4.46
N SER A 52 0.41 -10.32 -3.81
CA SER A 52 -0.72 -11.27 -3.79
C SER A 52 -1.93 -10.67 -3.09
N GLN A 53 -1.75 -10.00 -1.95
CA GLN A 53 -2.83 -9.31 -1.25
C GLN A 53 -3.42 -8.16 -2.08
N LEU A 54 -2.56 -7.36 -2.72
CA LEU A 54 -2.98 -6.27 -3.61
C LEU A 54 -3.76 -6.83 -4.82
N ALA A 55 -3.28 -7.90 -5.43
CA ALA A 55 -3.94 -8.58 -6.56
C ALA A 55 -5.31 -9.14 -6.16
N ALA A 56 -5.42 -9.76 -4.96
CA ALA A 56 -6.69 -10.21 -4.41
C ALA A 56 -7.68 -9.05 -4.18
N ASN A 57 -7.16 -7.86 -3.87
CA ASN A 57 -7.93 -6.61 -3.78
C ASN A 57 -8.13 -5.90 -5.14
N GLY A 58 -7.84 -6.56 -6.26
CA GLY A 58 -8.04 -6.03 -7.61
C GLY A 58 -7.07 -4.92 -8.02
N TRP A 59 -5.90 -4.84 -7.38
CA TRP A 59 -4.85 -3.90 -7.76
C TRP A 59 -4.28 -4.25 -9.13
N LYS A 60 -4.07 -3.23 -9.96
CA LYS A 60 -3.46 -3.37 -11.29
C LYS A 60 -2.35 -2.34 -11.44
N PRO A 61 -1.19 -2.75 -12.00
CA PRO A 61 -0.12 -1.81 -12.30
C PRO A 61 -0.63 -0.71 -13.25
N GLY A 62 -0.29 0.54 -12.95
CA GLY A 62 -0.70 1.72 -13.74
C GLY A 62 -1.89 2.50 -13.19
N ARG A 63 -2.64 1.98 -12.20
CA ARG A 63 -3.65 2.78 -11.50
C ARG A 63 -2.99 3.77 -10.54
N LYS A 64 -3.27 5.06 -10.75
CA LYS A 64 -2.81 6.16 -9.88
C LYS A 64 -3.59 6.27 -8.56
N LEU A 65 -4.71 5.55 -8.43
CA LEU A 65 -5.56 5.58 -7.24
C LEU A 65 -5.50 4.22 -6.54
N LEU A 66 -5.20 4.25 -5.24
CA LEU A 66 -5.28 3.11 -4.34
C LEU A 66 -6.62 3.14 -3.62
N THR A 67 -7.33 2.01 -3.63
CA THR A 67 -8.51 1.85 -2.78
C THR A 67 -8.08 1.80 -1.31
N PRO A 68 -8.96 2.17 -0.36
CA PRO A 68 -8.66 2.09 1.07
C PRO A 68 -8.15 0.70 1.48
N LYS A 69 -8.71 -0.38 0.93
CA LYS A 69 -8.23 -1.75 1.16
C LYS A 69 -6.79 -1.99 0.69
N GLN A 70 -6.43 -1.45 -0.47
CA GLN A 70 -5.07 -1.57 -1.02
C GLN A 70 -4.06 -0.76 -0.19
N ALA A 71 -4.43 0.45 0.20
CA ALA A 71 -3.61 1.28 1.07
C ALA A 71 -3.38 0.62 2.43
N ALA A 72 -4.43 0.05 3.03
CA ALA A 72 -4.34 -0.70 4.29
C ALA A 72 -3.38 -1.90 4.20
N CYS A 73 -3.39 -2.67 3.10
CA CYS A 73 -2.39 -3.72 2.88
C CYS A 73 -0.96 -3.18 2.86
N ILE A 74 -0.74 -2.03 2.22
CA ILE A 74 0.58 -1.38 2.16
C ILE A 74 1.00 -0.91 3.56
N PHE A 75 0.12 -0.23 4.30
CA PHE A 75 0.40 0.22 5.68
C PHE A 75 0.68 -0.94 6.64
N ARG A 76 -0.03 -2.06 6.49
CA ARG A 76 0.20 -3.24 7.32
C ARG A 76 1.57 -3.88 7.07
N HIS A 77 2.09 -3.76 5.84
CA HIS A 77 3.34 -4.39 5.44
C HIS A 77 4.56 -3.48 5.61
N LEU A 78 4.42 -2.18 5.32
CA LEU A 78 5.49 -1.17 5.42
C LEU A 78 5.46 -0.39 6.75
N GLY A 79 4.35 -0.40 7.49
CA GLY A 79 4.14 0.44 8.66
C GLY A 79 3.48 1.80 8.33
N PRO A 80 3.10 2.61 9.33
CA PRO A 80 2.55 3.94 9.10
C PRO A 80 3.61 4.87 8.48
N PRO A 81 3.25 5.74 7.51
CA PRO A 81 4.19 6.68 6.93
C PRO A 81 4.51 7.78 7.94
N GLY A 82 5.80 8.05 8.16
CA GLY A 82 6.27 9.12 9.04
C GLY A 82 6.67 8.71 10.46
N CYS A 83 6.94 7.43 10.72
CA CYS A 83 7.75 7.01 11.87
C CYS A 83 9.25 7.00 11.54
#